data_AF-A0A523YGV0-F1
#
_entry.id   AF-A0A523YGV0-F1
#
_cell.length_a   1.000
_cell.length_b   1.000
_cell.length_c   1.000
_cell.angle_alpha   90.00
_cell.angle_beta   90.00
_cell.angle_gamma   90.00
#
_symmetry.space_group_name_H-M   'P 1'
#
loop_
_entity.id
_entity.type
_entity.pdbx_description
1 polymer ?
#
loop_
_entity_poly.entity_id
_entity_poly.type
_entity_poly.pdbx_seq_one_letter_code
_entity_poly.pdbx_strand_id
1 'polypeptide(L)'
;MPDEQCGVIPYQPWTQNGFASVMPLPPGPGSSSLVLEVENRPAGAMTIKRGDYPLGLIVIPPGTQLTDTTPATLPMKSTRQKKIDLDSGDPAAPNGVVVLFTTR
;
A
#
# COMPACT_ATOMS: atom_id res chain seq x y z
N MET A 1 -9.45 12.17 6.88
CA MET A 1 -10.25 11.68 5.74
C MET A 1 -10.48 10.20 5.99
N PRO A 2 -11.65 9.61 5.67
CA PRO A 2 -11.77 8.15 5.76
C PRO A 2 -10.69 7.54 4.86
N ASP A 3 -9.90 6.62 5.39
CA ASP A 3 -8.86 5.96 4.62
C ASP A 3 -9.53 5.21 3.47
N GLU A 4 -9.13 5.55 2.24
CA GLU A 4 -9.56 4.81 1.06
C GLU A 4 -9.11 3.35 1.23
N GLN A 5 -9.79 2.41 0.59
CA GLN A 5 -9.40 1.00 0.69
C GLN A 5 -9.03 0.47 -0.69
N CYS A 6 -8.24 -0.60 -0.71
CA CYS A 6 -7.92 -1.31 -1.91
C CYS A 6 -7.88 -2.82 -1.63
N GLY A 7 -8.37 -3.60 -2.60
CA GLY A 7 -8.11 -5.03 -2.63
C GLY A 7 -6.71 -5.29 -3.15
N VAL A 8 -5.95 -6.12 -2.46
CA VAL A 8 -4.56 -6.43 -2.81
C VAL A 8 -4.38 -7.94 -2.91
N ILE A 9 -3.82 -8.39 -4.03
CA ILE A 9 -3.52 -9.79 -4.31
C ILE A 9 -2.01 -9.90 -4.47
N PRO A 10 -1.30 -10.47 -3.47
CA PRO A 10 0.16 -10.56 -3.52
C PRO A 10 0.60 -11.68 -4.47
N TYR A 11 1.76 -11.52 -5.09
CA TYR A 11 2.36 -12.55 -5.96
C TYR A 11 3.36 -13.45 -5.22
N GLN A 12 3.64 -13.12 -3.96
CA GLN A 12 4.53 -13.82 -3.04
C GLN A 12 3.92 -13.78 -1.62
N PRO A 13 4.40 -14.57 -0.67
CA PRO A 13 3.99 -14.43 0.73
C PRO A 13 4.17 -13.00 1.22
N TRP A 14 3.23 -12.48 2.02
CA TRP A 14 3.28 -11.11 2.57
C TRP A 14 4.53 -10.82 3.41
N THR A 15 5.21 -11.85 3.89
CA THR A 15 6.48 -11.79 4.63
C THR A 15 7.70 -11.54 3.73
N GLN A 16 7.51 -11.44 2.41
CA GLN A 16 8.55 -11.24 1.43
C GLN A 16 8.29 -10.00 0.56
N ASN A 17 9.37 -9.29 0.22
CA ASN A 17 9.34 -8.24 -0.79
C ASN A 17 8.97 -8.82 -2.16
N GLY A 18 8.32 -8.02 -3.00
CA GLY A 18 7.95 -8.42 -4.35
C GLY A 18 6.91 -7.49 -4.94
N PHE A 19 5.83 -8.05 -5.49
CA PHE A 19 4.78 -7.28 -6.15
C PHE A 19 3.39 -7.76 -5.76
N ALA A 20 2.39 -6.92 -5.97
CA ALA A 20 1.00 -7.29 -5.82
C ALA A 20 0.13 -6.54 -6.82
N SER A 21 -0.98 -7.17 -7.20
CA SER A 21 -2.08 -6.49 -7.87
C SER A 21 -2.89 -5.71 -6.84
N VAL A 22 -3.12 -4.43 -7.10
CA VAL A 22 -3.88 -3.49 -6.26
C VAL A 22 -5.06 -2.98 -7.06
N MET A 23 -6.24 -3.10 -6.49
CA MET A 23 -7.47 -2.56 -7.04
C MET A 23 -8.09 -1.60 -6.02
N PRO A 24 -8.03 -0.28 -6.25
CA PRO A 24 -8.73 0.69 -5.41
C PRO A 24 -10.23 0.36 -5.34
N LEU A 25 -10.78 0.35 -4.14
CA LEU A 25 -12.21 0.14 -3.91
C LEU A 25 -12.92 1.49 -3.86
N PRO A 26 -14.18 1.60 -4.33
CA PRO A 26 -14.96 2.82 -4.19
C PRO A 26 -14.99 3.30 -2.73
N PRO A 27 -14.83 4.62 -2.46
CA PRO A 27 -14.85 5.75 -3.40
C PRO A 27 -13.48 6.14 -4.01
N GLY A 28 -12.48 5.26 -3.96
CA GLY A 28 -11.09 5.56 -4.37
C GLY A 28 -10.92 5.98 -5.84
N PRO A 29 -9.74 6.51 -6.21
CA PRO A 29 -9.50 7.26 -7.44
C PRO A 29 -9.39 6.44 -8.74
N GLY A 30 -9.61 5.12 -8.71
CA GLY A 30 -9.41 4.26 -9.88
C GLY A 30 -10.25 3.00 -9.86
N SER A 31 -10.67 2.55 -11.04
CA SER A 31 -11.37 1.28 -11.26
C SER A 31 -10.48 0.21 -11.92
N SER A 32 -9.24 0.56 -12.27
CA SER A 32 -8.27 -0.34 -12.89
C SER A 32 -7.31 -0.92 -11.86
N SER A 33 -7.00 -2.20 -12.01
CA SER A 33 -5.91 -2.84 -11.28
C SER A 33 -4.55 -2.25 -11.67
N LEU A 34 -3.68 -2.09 -10.67
CA LEU A 34 -2.31 -1.62 -10.78
C LEU A 34 -1.38 -2.69 -10.18
N VAL A 35 -0.16 -2.82 -10.70
CA VAL A 35 0.87 -3.64 -10.07
C VAL A 35 1.78 -2.70 -9.29
N LEU A 36 1.87 -2.89 -7.98
CA LEU A 36 2.74 -2.12 -7.10
C LEU A 36 3.78 -3.03 -6.44
N GLU A 37 4.92 -2.44 -6.08
CA GLU A 37 5.93 -3.09 -5.27
C GLU A 37 5.43 -3.29 -3.83
N VAL A 38 5.79 -4.43 -3.25
CA VAL A 38 5.55 -4.78 -1.85
C VAL A 38 6.89 -4.73 -1.14
N GLU A 39 6.95 -3.95 -0.07
CA GLU A 39 8.12 -3.87 0.79
C GLU A 39 7.77 -4.10 2.26
N ASN A 40 8.52 -5.01 2.87
CA ASN A 40 8.50 -5.23 4.29
C ASN A 40 9.38 -4.17 4.98
N ARG A 41 8.74 -3.24 5.69
CA ARG A 41 9.43 -2.16 6.42
C ARG A 41 8.92 -2.07 7.85
N PRO A 42 9.79 -1.88 8.86
CA PRO A 42 9.35 -1.59 10.21
C PRO A 42 8.31 -0.47 10.26
N ALA A 43 7.36 -0.58 11.18
CA ALA A 43 6.39 0.46 11.46
C ALA A 43 7.09 1.77 11.86
N GLY A 44 6.61 2.91 11.36
CA GLY A 44 7.06 4.23 11.75
C GLY A 44 6.91 5.31 10.67
N ALA A 45 7.43 6.49 10.96
CA ALA A 45 7.42 7.62 10.05
C ALA A 45 8.38 7.39 8.87
N MET A 46 7.86 7.47 7.65
CA MET A 46 8.66 7.37 6.43
C MET A 46 8.10 8.26 5.32
N THR A 47 8.98 8.73 4.44
CA THR A 47 8.59 9.47 3.24
C THR A 47 8.72 8.56 2.02
N ILE A 48 7.61 8.36 1.31
CA ILE A 48 7.60 7.67 0.01
C ILE A 48 7.61 8.72 -1.09
N LYS A 49 8.53 8.60 -2.05
CA LYS A 49 8.66 9.55 -3.16
C LYS A 49 8.21 8.90 -4.47
N ARG A 50 7.50 9.67 -5.29
CA ARG A 50 7.09 9.27 -6.64
C ARG A 50 8.27 9.01 -7.58
N GLY A 51 9.42 9.62 -7.31
CA GLY A 51 10.63 9.37 -8.10
C GLY A 51 11.16 7.93 -7.94
N ASP A 52 11.01 7.37 -6.74
CA ASP A 52 11.45 6.01 -6.41
C ASP A 52 10.34 5.00 -6.75
N TYR A 53 9.07 5.36 -6.48
CA TYR A 53 7.89 4.55 -6.74
C TYR A 53 6.88 5.31 -7.61
N PRO A 54 7.01 5.27 -8.95
CA PRO A 54 6.21 6.12 -9.85
C PRO A 54 4.70 5.95 -9.76
N LEU A 55 4.25 4.71 -9.48
CA LEU A 55 2.84 4.35 -9.32
C LEU A 55 2.41 4.32 -7.86
N GLY A 56 3.31 3.96 -6.94
CA GLY A 56 2.97 3.73 -5.54
C GLY A 56 3.76 2.57 -4.94
N LEU A 57 3.51 2.30 -3.66
CA LEU A 57 4.19 1.28 -2.88
C LEU A 57 3.21 0.65 -1.88
N ILE A 58 3.36 -0.64 -1.61
CA ILE A 58 2.69 -1.34 -0.53
C ILE A 58 3.70 -1.55 0.59
N VAL A 59 3.38 -1.04 1.78
CA VAL A 59 4.25 -1.14 2.95
C VAL A 59 3.66 -2.13 3.94
N ILE A 60 4.39 -3.20 4.25
CA ILE A 60 3.97 -4.25 5.16
C ILE A 60 4.85 -4.23 6.42
N PRO A 61 4.32 -3.92 7.60
CA PRO A 61 5.08 -3.97 8.84
C PRO A 61 5.40 -5.42 9.26
N PRO A 62 6.57 -5.67 9.87
CA PRO A 62 6.86 -6.93 10.55
C PRO A 62 5.80 -7.23 11.60
N GLY A 63 5.43 -8.50 11.75
CA GLY A 63 4.40 -8.91 12.71
C GLY A 63 2.96 -8.71 12.22
N THR A 64 2.77 -8.35 10.94
CA THR A 64 1.45 -8.46 10.30
C THR A 64 0.88 -9.87 10.45
N GLN A 65 -0.44 -9.98 10.53
CA GLN A 65 -1.14 -11.27 10.53
C GLN A 65 -1.22 -11.90 9.13
N LEU A 66 -0.80 -11.16 8.11
CA LEU A 66 -0.73 -11.65 6.74
C LEU A 66 0.53 -12.51 6.57
N THR A 67 0.39 -13.84 6.47
CA THR A 67 1.52 -14.77 6.44
C THR A 67 1.72 -15.49 5.11
N ASP A 68 0.69 -15.53 4.26
CA ASP A 68 0.67 -16.32 3.02
C ASP A 68 0.44 -15.46 1.77
N THR A 69 -0.07 -16.04 0.69
CA THR A 69 -0.44 -15.37 -0.56
C THR A 69 -1.93 -14.99 -0.61
N THR A 70 -2.60 -14.95 0.53
CA THR A 70 -4.04 -14.66 0.60
C THR A 70 -4.31 -13.19 0.24
N PRO A 71 -5.30 -12.92 -0.62
CA PRO A 71 -5.74 -11.54 -0.88
C PRO A 71 -6.19 -10.85 0.41
N ALA A 72 -5.91 -9.55 0.51
CA ALA A 72 -6.27 -8.72 1.66
C ALA A 72 -6.86 -7.38 1.22
N THR A 73 -7.70 -6.80 2.07
CA THR A 73 -8.11 -5.40 1.92
C THR A 73 -7.23 -4.55 2.82
N LEU A 74 -6.51 -3.59 2.21
CA LEU A 74 -5.61 -2.70 2.92
C LEU A 74 -6.10 -1.25 2.84
N PRO A 75 -5.84 -0.43 3.88
CA PRO A 75 -6.01 1.00 3.79
C PRO A 75 -5.06 1.56 2.73
N MET A 76 -5.52 2.62 2.06
CA MET A 76 -4.84 3.25 0.96
C MET A 76 -4.79 4.75 1.20
N LYS A 77 -3.61 5.33 0.94
CA LYS A 77 -3.39 6.76 0.88
C LYS A 77 -3.01 7.14 -0.53
N SER A 78 -3.89 7.87 -1.20
CA SER A 78 -3.61 8.38 -2.53
C SER A 78 -3.17 9.86 -2.48
N THR A 79 -2.27 10.26 -3.36
CA THR A 79 -1.88 11.66 -3.50
C THR A 79 -1.48 12.01 -4.93
N ARG A 80 -1.68 13.27 -5.32
CA ARG A 80 -1.17 13.84 -6.56
C ARG A 80 0.23 14.45 -6.41
N GLN A 81 0.70 14.57 -5.18
CA GLN A 81 1.98 15.18 -4.87
C GLN A 81 3.15 14.27 -5.30
N LYS A 82 4.37 14.80 -5.29
CA LYS A 82 5.59 14.04 -5.62
C LYS A 82 6.08 13.16 -4.47
N LYS A 83 5.51 13.30 -3.29
CA LYS A 83 5.82 12.52 -2.09
C LYS A 83 4.61 12.39 -1.20
N ILE A 84 4.62 11.40 -0.32
CA ILE A 84 3.70 11.27 0.80
C ILE A 84 4.50 10.94 2.05
N ASP A 85 4.14 11.58 3.15
CA ASP A 85 4.66 11.25 4.47
C ASP A 85 3.67 10.26 5.10
N LEU A 86 4.16 9.08 5.40
CA LEU A 86 3.42 7.95 5.94
C LEU A 86 3.84 7.74 7.39
N ASP A 87 2.88 7.50 8.26
CA ASP A 87 3.13 6.87 9.55
C ASP A 87 2.59 5.44 9.47
N SER A 88 3.46 4.47 9.18
CA SER A 88 3.07 3.04 9.15
C SER A 88 2.97 2.42 10.55
N GLY A 89 3.25 3.20 11.59
CA GLY A 89 2.95 2.87 12.99
C GLY A 89 1.52 3.20 13.40
N ASP A 90 0.70 3.70 12.47
CA ASP A 90 -0.71 3.94 12.72
C ASP A 90 -1.41 2.63 13.10
N PRO A 91 -1.98 2.51 14.32
CA PRO A 91 -2.72 1.32 14.73
C PRO A 91 -3.95 1.05 13.85
N ALA A 92 -4.36 1.99 12.99
CA ALA A 92 -5.39 1.77 11.97
C ALA A 92 -4.91 0.91 10.78
N ALA A 93 -3.60 0.69 10.61
CA ALA A 93 -3.01 -0.07 9.50
C ALA A 93 -2.09 -1.22 9.97
N PRO A 94 -2.53 -2.13 10.86
CA PRO A 94 -1.67 -3.16 11.46
C PRO A 94 -1.17 -4.20 10.45
N ASN A 95 -1.86 -4.33 9.32
CA ASN A 95 -1.51 -5.26 8.23
C ASN A 95 -0.86 -4.56 7.05
N GLY A 96 -0.47 -3.29 7.21
CA GLY A 96 0.15 -2.49 6.18
C GLY A 96 -0.80 -1.54 5.47
N VAL A 97 -0.23 -0.79 4.55
CA VAL A 97 -0.88 0.34 3.89
C VAL A 97 -0.38 0.48 2.46
N VAL A 98 -1.28 0.88 1.58
CA VAL A 98 -0.98 1.15 0.18
C VAL A 98 -0.82 2.64 -0.04
N VAL A 99 0.26 3.04 -0.67
CA VAL A 99 0.49 4.39 -1.16
C VAL A 99 0.25 4.40 -2.66
N LEU A 100 -0.56 5.34 -3.15
CA LEU A 100 -0.85 5.49 -4.56
C LEU A 100 -0.56 6.91 -5.05
N PHE A 101 0.21 7.05 -6.12
CA PHE A 101 0.44 8.34 -6.78
C PHE A 101 -0.50 8.50 -7.99
N THR A 102 -1.47 9.39 -7.88
CA THR A 102 -2.46 9.64 -8.93
C THR A 102 -1.97 10.71 -9.93
N THR A 103 -2.51 10.67 -11.15
CA THR A 103 -2.14 11.56 -12.26
C THR A 103 -3.19 12.61 -12.60
N ARG A 104 -4.44 12.44 -12.14
CA ARG A 104 -5.58 13.28 -12.52
C ARG A 104 -6.25 13.91 -11.35
#